data_AF-A0A537XKD0-F1
#
_entry.id   AF-A0A537XKD0-F1
#
_cell.length_a   1.000
_cell.length_b   1.000
_cell.length_c   1.000
_cell.angle_alpha   90.00
_cell.angle_beta   90.00
_cell.angle_gamma   90.00
#
_symmetry.space_group_name_H-M   'P 1'
#
loop_
_entity.id
_entity.type
_entity.pdbx_description
1 polymer ?
#
loop_
_entity_poly.entity_id
_entity_poly.type
_entity_poly.pdbx_seq_one_letter_code
_entity_poly.pdbx_strand_id
1 'polypeptide(L)'
;MRSASGGPRVLLRRLRETMAEQVSAQERLDKIVVLIAANMVAEVCSCYVLRVDNTLELYATEGLNRDAVHRTVLSAHEGLVGLV
;
A
#
# COMPACT_ATOMS: atom_id res chain seq x y z
N MET A 1 -4.24 -10.72 27.35
CA MET A 1 -5.32 -10.03 26.57
C MET A 1 -4.82 -9.81 25.14
N ARG A 2 -5.17 -10.68 24.19
CA ARG A 2 -4.88 -10.50 22.75
C ARG A 2 -6.15 -10.79 21.97
N SER A 3 -6.97 -9.76 21.80
CA SER A 3 -8.11 -9.76 20.87
C SER A 3 -8.10 -8.43 20.13
N ALA A 4 -7.12 -8.24 19.25
CA ALA A 4 -7.05 -7.06 18.39
C ALA A 4 -6.74 -7.36 16.92
N SER A 5 -6.56 -8.63 16.54
CA SER A 5 -6.67 -9.05 15.15
C SER A 5 -8.14 -9.29 14.83
N GLY A 6 -8.89 -8.20 14.61
CA GLY A 6 -10.16 -8.33 13.92
C GLY A 6 -9.90 -9.13 12.64
N GLY A 7 -10.52 -10.30 12.50
CA GLY A 7 -10.25 -11.21 11.37
C GLY A 7 -10.41 -10.51 10.01
N PRO A 8 -10.10 -11.17 8.88
CA PRO A 8 -10.01 -10.55 7.55
C PRO A 8 -11.16 -9.57 7.20
N ARG A 9 -12.36 -9.83 7.70
CA ARG A 9 -13.55 -8.97 7.55
C ARG A 9 -13.40 -7.56 8.13
N VAL A 10 -12.67 -7.38 9.24
CA VAL A 10 -12.47 -6.07 9.87
C VAL A 10 -11.54 -5.20 9.04
N LEU A 11 -10.45 -5.77 8.50
CA LEU A 11 -9.58 -5.08 7.57
C LEU A 11 -10.35 -4.66 6.31
N LEU A 12 -11.08 -5.59 5.69
CA LEU A 12 -11.88 -5.30 4.50
C LEU A 12 -12.93 -4.22 4.75
N ARG A 13 -13.55 -4.19 5.94
CA ARG A 13 -14.49 -3.12 6.32
C ARG A 13 -13.80 -1.75 6.38
N ARG A 14 -12.64 -1.66 7.05
CA ARG A 14 -11.88 -0.41 7.16
C ARG A 14 -11.36 0.07 5.82
N LEU A 15 -10.83 -0.83 4.99
CA LEU A 15 -10.43 -0.51 3.62
C LEU A 15 -11.60 0.06 2.82
N ARG A 16 -12.79 -0.54 2.93
CA ARG A 16 -14.01 -0.02 2.28
C ARG A 16 -14.40 1.37 2.79
N GLU A 17 -14.31 1.61 4.10
CA GLU A 17 -14.58 2.91 4.70
C GLU A 17 -13.59 3.97 4.17
N THR A 18 -12.29 3.68 4.15
CA THR A 18 -11.26 4.55 3.56
C THR A 18 -11.49 4.79 2.08
N MET A 19 -11.94 3.78 1.34
CA MET A 19 -12.32 3.93 -0.07
C MET A 19 -13.58 4.76 -0.30
N ALA A 20 -14.38 5.05 0.73
CA ALA A 20 -15.55 5.92 0.65
C ALA A 20 -15.29 7.37 1.12
N GLU A 21 -14.14 7.63 1.74
CA GLU A 21 -13.78 8.97 2.21
C GLU A 21 -13.65 9.96 1.02
N GLN A 22 -14.01 11.22 1.24
CA GLN A 22 -13.89 12.31 0.26
C GLN A 22 -12.52 12.99 0.39
N VAL A 23 -11.46 12.21 0.14
CA VAL A 23 -10.06 12.66 0.15
C VAL A 23 -9.40 12.44 -1.21
N SER A 24 -8.24 13.06 -1.42
CA SER A 24 -7.46 12.85 -2.64
C SER A 24 -7.10 11.36 -2.86
N ALA A 25 -6.86 10.98 -4.11
CA ALA A 25 -6.45 9.61 -4.44
C ALA A 25 -5.15 9.21 -3.71
N GLN A 26 -4.21 10.14 -3.60
CA GLN A 26 -2.93 9.92 -2.94
C GLN A 26 -3.09 9.68 -1.43
N GLU A 27 -3.81 10.56 -0.74
CA GLU A 27 -4.05 10.43 0.70
C GLU A 27 -4.79 9.12 1.03
N ARG A 28 -5.67 8.67 0.12
CA ARG A 28 -6.35 7.39 0.23
C ARG A 28 -5.39 6.21 0.16
N LEU A 29 -4.45 6.21 -0.79
CA LEU A 29 -3.42 5.17 -0.91
C LEU A 29 -2.50 5.15 0.32
N ASP A 30 -2.12 6.32 0.82
CA ASP A 30 -1.32 6.45 2.04
C ASP A 30 -2.03 5.84 3.26
N LYS A 31 -3.34 6.09 3.42
CA LYS A 31 -4.14 5.46 4.48
C LYS A 31 -4.23 3.94 4.33
N ILE A 32 -4.35 3.44 3.09
CA ILE A 32 -4.47 2.01 2.80
C ILE A 32 -3.19 1.25 3.21
N VAL A 33 -2.01 1.74 2.84
CA VAL A 33 -0.75 1.05 3.19
C VAL A 33 -0.52 1.00 4.69
N VAL A 34 -0.91 2.05 5.42
CA VAL A 34 -0.86 2.09 6.90
C VAL A 34 -1.83 1.07 7.51
N LEU A 35 -3.07 1.00 7.02
CA LEU A 35 -4.07 0.04 7.49
C LEU A 35 -3.64 -1.41 7.28
N ILE A 36 -3.07 -1.72 6.11
CA ILE A 36 -2.59 -3.06 5.76
C ILE A 36 -1.38 -3.43 6.64
N ALA A 37 -0.38 -2.56 6.74
CA ALA A 37 0.80 -2.79 7.59
C ALA A 37 0.39 -3.09 9.03
N ALA A 38 -0.49 -2.27 9.61
CA ALA A 38 -0.95 -2.44 10.99
C ALA A 38 -1.74 -3.74 11.20
N ASN A 39 -2.57 -4.16 10.23
CA ASN A 39 -3.37 -5.38 10.36
C ASN A 39 -2.53 -6.65 10.17
N MET A 40 -1.57 -6.61 9.25
CA MET A 40 -0.67 -7.74 8.98
C MET A 40 0.52 -7.82 9.93
N VAL A 41 0.73 -6.78 10.76
CA VAL A 41 1.93 -6.64 11.61
C VAL A 41 3.19 -6.69 10.74
N ALA A 42 3.15 -6.01 9.60
CA ALA A 42 4.26 -5.93 8.66
C ALA A 42 5.12 -4.70 8.96
N GLU A 43 6.44 -4.85 8.88
CA GLU A 43 7.38 -3.74 8.99
C GLU A 43 7.28 -2.78 7.80
N VAL A 44 6.91 -3.31 6.63
CA VAL A 44 6.78 -2.55 5.39
C VAL A 44 5.51 -2.96 4.62
N CYS A 45 4.77 -1.96 4.13
CA CYS A 45 3.74 -2.13 3.12
C CYS A 45 3.96 -1.09 2.01
N SER A 46 3.99 -1.51 0.75
CA SER A 46 4.21 -0.61 -0.39
C SER A 46 3.18 -0.88 -1.48
N CYS A 47 2.68 0.19 -2.08
CA CYS A 47 1.74 0.15 -3.19
C CYS A 47 2.43 0.68 -4.44
N TYR A 48 2.53 -0.20 -5.45
CA TYR A 48 3.08 0.14 -6.76
C TYR A 48 1.97 0.18 -7.80
N VAL A 49 2.01 1.17 -8.69
CA VAL A 49 1.05 1.31 -9.79
C VAL A 49 1.78 1.03 -11.10
N LEU A 50 1.18 0.15 -11.92
CA LEU A 50 1.64 -0.13 -13.26
C LEU A 50 1.33 1.05 -14.19
N ARG A 51 2.37 1.59 -14.82
CA ARG A 51 2.29 2.67 -15.80
C ARG A 51 2.23 2.14 -17.23
N VAL A 52 1.86 3.04 -18.14
CA VAL A 52 1.72 2.76 -19.59
C VAL A 52 3.02 2.29 -20.25
N ASP A 53 4.17 2.65 -19.69
CA ASP A 53 5.51 2.25 -20.14
C ASP A 53 5.96 0.90 -19.56
N ASN A 54 5.05 0.14 -18.97
CA ASN A 54 5.31 -1.15 -18.32
C ASN A 54 6.30 -1.04 -17.14
N THR A 55 6.26 0.07 -16.42
CA THR A 55 7.02 0.27 -15.18
C THR A 55 6.09 0.34 -13.96
N LEU A 56 6.60 -0.11 -12.82
CA LEU A 56 5.96 -0.05 -11.51
C LEU A 56 6.51 1.14 -10.74
N GLU A 57 5.67 2.15 -10.52
CA GLU A 57 6.04 3.33 -9.72
C GLU A 57 5.51 3.17 -8.29
N LEU A 58 6.32 3.54 -7.31
CA LEU A 58 5.90 3.56 -5.91
C LEU A 58 4.97 4.75 -5.65
N TYR A 59 3.70 4.47 -5.34
CA TYR A 59 2.70 5.51 -5.06
C TYR A 59 2.44 5.70 -3.56
N ALA A 60 2.58 4.67 -2.74
CA ALA A 60 2.41 4.81 -1.29
C ALA A 60 3.28 3.80 -0.56
N THR A 61 3.76 4.17 0.62
CA THR A 61 4.55 3.27 1.46
C THR A 61 4.37 3.56 2.94
N GLU A 62 4.37 2.50 3.74
CA GLU A 62 4.59 2.53 5.17
C GLU A 62 5.84 1.68 5.45
N GLY A 63 6.82 2.24 6.15
CA GLY A 63 8.08 1.57 6.49
C GLY A 63 9.27 1.83 5.55
N LEU A 64 9.07 2.28 4.31
CA LEU A 64 10.16 2.78 3.45
C LEU A 64 10.36 4.30 3.61
N ASN A 65 11.40 4.83 2.96
CA ASN A 65 11.60 6.28 2.85
C ASN A 65 10.42 6.92 2.08
N ARG A 66 9.70 7.83 2.74
CA ARG A 66 8.56 8.55 2.15
C ARG A 66 8.95 9.39 0.93
N ASP A 67 10.18 9.91 0.90
CA ASP A 67 10.68 10.67 -0.25
C ASP A 67 10.82 9.80 -1.50
N ALA A 68 10.78 8.47 -1.38
CA ALA A 68 10.88 7.55 -2.51
C ALA A 68 9.57 7.44 -3.31
N VAL A 69 8.44 7.91 -2.76
CA VAL A 69 7.15 7.96 -3.45
C VAL A 69 7.29 8.87 -4.69
N HIS A 70 6.79 8.40 -5.84
CA HIS A 70 6.95 8.99 -7.16
C HIS A 70 8.38 9.14 -7.69
N ARG A 71 9.39 8.61 -6.97
CA ARG A 71 10.80 8.59 -7.41
C ARG A 71 11.28 7.18 -7.71
N THR A 72 10.79 6.19 -6.96
CA THR A 72 11.12 4.79 -7.19
C THR A 72 10.28 4.25 -8.32
N VAL A 73 10.96 3.75 -9.36
CA VAL A 73 10.39 3.11 -10.52
C VAL A 73 11.15 1.81 -10.74
N LEU A 74 10.43 0.71 -10.95
CA LEU A 74 10.98 -0.60 -11.27
C LEU A 74 10.45 -1.03 -12.63
N SER A 75 11.28 -1.68 -13.46
CA SER A 75 10.75 -2.31 -14.68
C SER A 75 9.87 -3.51 -14.31
N ALA A 76 8.87 -3.85 -15.12
CA ALA A 76 7.97 -4.98 -14.86
C ALA A 76 8.64 -6.37 -14.81
N HIS A 77 9.97 -6.46 -14.92
CA HIS A 77 10.76 -7.70 -14.78
C HIS A 77 11.96 -7.52 -13.83
N GLU A 78 11.97 -6.43 -13.07
CA GLU A 78 13.06 -6.07 -12.19
C GLU A 78 12.71 -6.37 -10.73
N GLY A 79 13.61 -7.12 -10.06
CA GLY A 79 13.45 -7.50 -8.65
C GLY A 79 12.25 -8.39 -8.37
N LEU A 80 12.08 -8.80 -7.11
CA LEU A 80 10.95 -9.65 -6.70
C LEU A 80 9.58 -8.99 -6.91
N VAL A 81 9.52 -7.66 -7.04
CA VAL A 81 8.27 -6.93 -7.27
C VAL A 81 7.81 -7.05 -8.73
N GLY A 82 8.74 -7.16 -9.69
CA GLY A 82 8.42 -7.37 -11.12
C GLY A 82 8.42 -8.83 -11.56
N LEU A 83 8.73 -9.79 -10.70
CA LEU A 83 8.92 -11.20 -11.12
C LEU A 83 7.70 -12.11 -10.90
N VAL A 84 6.66 -11.67 -10.19
CA VAL A 84 5.51 -12.51 -9.78
C VAL A 84 4.22 -12.13 -10.48
#